data_AF-A0A7J3XVD2-F1
#
_entry.id   AF-A0A7J3XVD2-F1
#
_cell.length_a   1.000
_cell.length_b   1.000
_cell.length_c   1.000
_cell.angle_alpha   90.00
_cell.angle_beta   90.00
_cell.angle_gamma   90.00
#
_symmetry.space_group_name_H-M   'P 1'
#
loop_
_entity.id
_entity.type
_entity.pdbx_description
1 polymer ?
#
loop_
_entity_poly.entity_id
_entity_poly.type
_entity_poly.pdbx_seq_one_letter_code
_entity_poly.pdbx_strand_id
1 'polypeptide(L)' 'MKTLYNPQLQLREKASTAGASGTGKYRPPKERKYGKGSRQCRICGTHEAIIRKYKLLICRRCFREVAEKLGFKKYW' A
#
# COMPACT_ATOMS: atom_id res chain seq x y z
N MET A 1 31.16 -18.74 -3.43
CA MET A 1 30.71 -18.12 -2.18
C MET A 1 30.93 -16.61 -2.25
N LYS A 2 29.89 -15.83 -2.50
CA LYS A 2 29.90 -14.35 -2.43
C LYS A 2 28.59 -13.91 -1.81
N THR A 3 28.59 -13.67 -0.50
CA THR A 3 27.53 -12.91 0.17
C THR A 3 27.71 -11.44 -0.22
N LEU A 4 26.87 -10.96 -1.13
CA LEU A 4 26.72 -9.53 -1.38
C LEU A 4 25.35 -9.10 -0.87
N TYR A 5 25.20 -9.17 0.45
CA TYR A 5 24.42 -8.15 1.13
C TYR A 5 25.13 -6.83 0.84
N ASN A 6 24.51 -5.98 0.03
CA ASN A 6 25.01 -4.64 -0.26
C ASN A 6 24.34 -3.67 0.73
N PRO A 7 25.05 -3.22 1.79
CA PRO A 7 24.52 -2.32 2.80
C PRO A 7 24.29 -0.88 2.31
N GLN A 8 24.58 -0.56 1.03
CA GLN A 8 24.56 0.81 0.51
C GLN A 8 23.25 1.22 -0.19
N LEU A 9 22.24 0.34 -0.25
CA LEU A 9 20.95 0.64 -0.88
C LEU A 9 19.96 1.40 0.02
N GLN A 10 20.36 1.78 1.24
CA GLN A 10 19.46 2.42 2.22
C GLN A 10 19.45 3.96 2.23
N LEU A 11 20.16 4.66 1.34
CA LEU A 11 20.34 6.12 1.46
C LEU A 11 19.97 6.99 0.24
N ARG A 12 19.20 6.49 -0.74
CA ARG A 12 19.01 7.23 -2.01
C ARG A 12 17.59 7.37 -2.55
N GLU A 13 16.57 7.38 -1.69
CA GLU A 13 15.19 7.73 -2.11
C GLU A 13 14.54 8.85 -1.29
N LYS A 14 15.35 9.71 -0.66
CA LYS A 14 14.89 11.03 -0.21
C LYS A 14 15.35 12.07 -1.22
N ALA A 15 14.60 12.24 -2.30
CA ALA A 15 14.78 13.31 -3.26
C ALA A 15 13.42 13.93 -3.62
N SER A 16 12.83 14.58 -2.63
CA SER A 16 12.13 15.83 -2.86
C SER A 16 13.11 16.82 -3.49
N THR A 17 12.89 17.24 -4.75
CA THR A 17 12.76 18.66 -5.16
C THR A 17 12.73 18.83 -6.69
N ALA A 18 11.59 19.35 -7.16
CA ALA A 18 11.38 20.44 -8.13
C ALA A 18 11.98 20.41 -9.57
N GLY A 19 11.09 20.41 -10.57
CA GLY A 19 10.92 21.58 -11.48
C GLY A 19 11.29 21.44 -12.97
N ALA A 20 10.30 21.67 -13.87
CA ALA A 20 10.39 22.36 -15.19
C ALA A 20 9.00 22.27 -15.92
N SER A 21 8.16 23.31 -15.91
CA SER A 21 7.98 24.38 -16.92
C SER A 21 7.21 23.99 -18.21
N GLY A 22 5.91 24.29 -18.24
CA GLY A 22 5.03 24.22 -19.42
C GLY A 22 3.58 24.49 -19.00
N THR A 23 2.86 25.36 -19.71
CA THR A 23 1.58 25.95 -19.27
C THR A 23 0.47 24.92 -19.03
N GLY A 24 0.34 24.54 -17.77
CA GLY A 24 -0.77 23.81 -17.18
C GLY A 24 -0.45 23.67 -15.70
N LYS A 25 -1.27 24.24 -14.82
CA LYS A 25 -1.02 24.21 -13.36
C LYS A 25 -1.11 22.75 -12.86
N TYR A 26 -0.01 21.98 -12.92
CA TYR A 26 0.07 20.65 -12.29
C TYR A 26 -0.05 20.84 -10.78
N ARG A 27 -1.20 20.43 -10.22
CA ARG A 27 -1.39 20.40 -8.77
C ARG A 27 -0.95 19.02 -8.30
N PRO A 28 0.13 18.89 -7.52
CA PRO A 28 0.51 17.60 -6.98
C PRO A 28 -0.66 17.04 -6.14
N PRO A 29 -0.93 15.73 -6.20
CA PRO A 29 -1.94 15.11 -5.38
C PRO A 29 -1.71 15.44 -3.90
N LYS A 30 -2.70 16.06 -3.25
CA LYS A 30 -2.64 16.32 -1.81
C LYS A 30 -2.65 14.99 -1.07
N GLU A 31 -1.64 14.76 -0.23
CA GLU A 31 -1.63 13.61 0.67
C GLU A 31 -2.85 13.65 1.60
N ARG A 32 -3.69 12.63 1.51
CA ARG A 32 -4.91 12.51 2.32
C ARG A 32 -4.68 11.54 3.47
N LYS A 33 -4.81 12.01 4.71
CA LYS A 33 -4.75 11.16 5.91
C LYS A 33 -5.98 10.25 6.04
N TYR A 34 -7.12 10.66 5.48
CA TYR A 34 -8.42 10.00 5.61
C TYR A 34 -9.17 9.93 4.28
N GLY A 35 -10.19 9.08 4.21
CA GLY A 35 -11.03 8.86 3.04
C GLY A 35 -10.85 7.47 2.42
N LYS A 36 -11.54 7.22 1.29
CA LYS A 36 -11.43 5.94 0.56
C LYS A 36 -10.05 5.78 -0.08
N GLY A 37 -9.52 6.84 -0.69
CA GLY A 37 -8.21 6.83 -1.36
C GLY A 37 -6.99 6.78 -0.44
N SER A 38 -7.16 6.93 0.88
CA SER A 38 -6.02 6.85 1.81
C SER A 38 -5.67 5.41 2.21
N ARG A 39 -6.54 4.44 1.87
CA ARG A 39 -6.38 3.03 2.27
C ARG A 39 -6.56 2.16 1.04
N GLN A 40 -5.64 1.23 0.85
CA GLN A 40 -5.68 0.27 -0.24
C GLN A 40 -5.54 -1.15 0.32
N CYS A 41 -6.14 -2.12 -0.37
CA CYS A 41 -5.91 -3.53 -0.07
C CYS A 41 -4.44 -3.86 -0.28
N ARG A 42 -3.82 -4.55 0.68
CA ARG A 42 -2.41 -4.96 0.59
C ARG A 42 -2.11 -5.95 -0.54
N ILE A 43 -3.12 -6.69 -1.01
CA ILE A 43 -2.94 -7.77 -2.00
C ILE A 43 -3.31 -7.28 -3.40
N CYS A 44 -4.52 -6.74 -3.57
CA CYS A 44 -5.04 -6.36 -4.90
C CYS A 44 -5.05 -4.86 -5.16
N GLY A 45 -4.62 -4.01 -4.22
CA GLY A 45 -4.58 -2.56 -4.41
C GLY A 45 -5.95 -1.86 -4.51
N THR A 46 -7.06 -2.58 -4.41
CA THR A 46 -8.40 -1.95 -4.48
C THR A 46 -8.65 -1.04 -3.28
N HIS A 47 -9.40 0.04 -3.51
CA HIS A 47 -9.90 0.93 -2.46
C HIS A 47 -11.29 0.50 -1.93
N GLU A 48 -11.88 -0.54 -2.51
CA GLU A 48 -13.24 -0.96 -2.23
C GLU A 48 -13.32 -2.10 -1.22
N ALA A 49 -14.37 -2.07 -0.39
CA ALA A 49 -14.71 -3.15 0.55
C ALA A 49 -13.52 -3.66 1.38
N ILE A 50 -12.69 -2.74 1.88
CA ILE A 50 -11.53 -3.03 2.72
C ILE A 50 -12.00 -3.34 4.14
N ILE A 51 -11.62 -4.51 4.64
CA ILE A 51 -11.76 -4.91 6.04
C ILE A 51 -10.71 -4.18 6.86
N ARG A 52 -11.19 -3.29 7.74
CA ARG A 52 -10.34 -2.44 8.60
C ARG A 52 -10.11 -3.04 9.98
N LYS A 53 -10.84 -4.10 10.33
CA LYS A 53 -10.74 -4.78 11.62
C LYS A 53 -9.38 -5.45 11.75
N TYR A 54 -8.84 -5.47 12.97
CA TYR A 54 -7.56 -6.10 13.30
C TYR A 54 -6.37 -5.61 12.44
N LYS A 55 -6.45 -4.41 11.86
CA LYS A 55 -5.40 -3.80 11.01
C LYS A 55 -4.99 -4.65 9.80
N LEU A 56 -5.89 -5.52 9.31
CA LEU A 56 -5.62 -6.41 8.16
C LEU A 56 -5.44 -5.60 6.86
N LEU A 57 -6.30 -4.62 6.60
CA LEU A 57 -6.28 -3.80 5.37
C LEU A 57 -6.33 -4.67 4.09
N ILE A 58 -7.25 -5.64 4.09
CA ILE A 58 -7.48 -6.56 2.97
C ILE A 58 -8.92 -6.39 2.49
N CYS A 59 -9.18 -6.51 1.19
CA CYS A 59 -10.55 -6.46 0.67
C CYS A 59 -11.30 -7.79 0.90
N ARG A 60 -12.63 -7.76 0.87
CA ARG A 60 -13.47 -8.96 1.10
C ARG A 60 -13.15 -10.16 0.20
N ARG A 61 -12.66 -9.92 -1.02
CA ARG A 61 -12.29 -10.98 -1.99
C ARG A 61 -11.03 -11.71 -1.51
N CYS A 62 -9.95 -10.95 -1.34
CA CYS A 62 -8.67 -11.48 -0.88
C CYS A 62 -8.76 -12.03 0.56
N PHE A 63 -9.68 -11.55 1.39
CA PHE A 63 -9.89 -12.14 2.72
C PHE A 63 -10.34 -13.60 2.64
N ARG A 64 -11.16 -14.00 1.66
CA ARG A 64 -11.62 -15.39 1.53
C ARG A 64 -10.48 -16.35 1.18
N GLU A 65 -9.52 -15.90 0.39
CA GLU A 65 -8.34 -16.69 0.00
C GLU A 65 -7.34 -16.84 1.16
N VAL A 66 -7.26 -15.83 2.03
CA VAL A 66 -6.26 -15.75 3.10
C VAL A 66 -6.85 -16.19 4.46
N ALA A 67 -8.17 -16.29 4.59
CA ALA A 67 -8.86 -16.62 5.83
C ALA A 67 -8.34 -17.92 6.48
N GLU A 68 -8.15 -18.97 5.68
CA GLU A 68 -7.65 -20.27 6.16
C GLU A 68 -6.23 -20.16 6.73
N LYS A 69 -5.35 -19.41 6.05
CA LYS A 69 -3.96 -19.18 6.48
C LYS A 69 -3.87 -18.33 7.73
N LEU A 70 -4.84 -17.44 7.94
CA LEU A 70 -4.95 -16.61 9.15
C LEU A 70 -5.59 -17.38 10.32
N GLY A 71 -6.01 -18.64 10.12
CA GLY A 71 -6.62 -19.46 11.16
C GLY A 71 -8.11 -19.17 11.39
N PHE A 72 -8.78 -18.45 10.49
CA PHE A 72 -10.23 -18.33 10.53
C PHE A 72 -10.85 -19.66 10.11
N LYS A 73 -11.53 -20.32 11.04
CA LYS A 73 -12.32 -21.52 10.76
C LYS A 73 -13.80 -21.15 10.67
N LYS A 74 -14.49 -21.73 9.70
CA LYS A 74 -15.95 -21.63 9.60
C LYS A 74 -16.55 -22.61 10.60
N TYR A 75 -16.95 -22.10 11.77
CA TYR A 75 -17.82 -22.81 12.68
C TYR A 75 -19.25 -22.51 12.22
N TRP A 76 -19.79 -23.42 11.43
CA TRP A 76 -21.20 -23.43 11.06
C TRP A 76 -21.97 -24.22 12.12
#